data_AF-A0A6S7CC56-F1
#
_entry.id   AF-A0A6S7CC56-F1
#
_cell.length_a   1.000
_cell.length_b   1.000
_cell.length_c   1.000
_cell.angle_alpha   90.00
_cell.angle_beta   90.00
_cell.angle_gamma   90.00
#
_symmetry.space_group_name_H-M   'P 1'
#
loop_
_entity.id
_entity.type
_entity.pdbx_description
1 polymer ?
#
loop_
_entity_poly.entity_id
_entity_poly.type
_entity_poly.pdbx_seq_one_letter_code
_entity_poly.pdbx_strand_id
1 'polypeptide(L)'
;MKRILLAAALGALTSWATLAAWPAQAQATSRDFPFSIKPGLAGVVSVRGDGQAQQATVRIGDGPEQPLASFDDDAVDQMQAVDIDHDGYRDLILGQSGGSTQLFARLFLYRPDRGGFQEIEHPDKSSPCKGFVNPVIDDKQAVISVACRYGAASHGFEQYALRPDGTVRATSWGTQALFGLEDEPAELTYRFLDDGSVDRIEIDGEGSPLDGGVVAVSKLDLYDTPDVNASPAMTASEGDHLDVVALLPRDWLQVRYASKTAGTVLKWVRYGDLRVDKHRLVAPAAQHGLSLDLADTLADWQGEDGGQFMVSVANHGDAPVVLSAPRVWLLLTNAQGQRIIHPLYQRGGDTLYPANPLGLARDLVVWAAGDDGKPGYQVNDNGYGTVAFLPPLAPGAYRAAVVLSDPGNLAQPVVSNEISLTYPLPKRPPAPQ
;
A
#
# COMPACT_ATOMS: atom_id res chain seq x y z
N MET A 1 65.97 44.00 -18.78
CA MET A 1 66.46 44.80 -19.94
C MET A 1 65.81 46.19 -19.90
N LYS A 2 66.26 47.11 -20.77
CA LYS A 2 65.83 48.53 -20.86
C LYS A 2 64.28 48.67 -20.91
N ARG A 3 63.63 49.59 -20.17
CA ARG A 3 63.56 51.08 -20.37
C ARG A 3 62.90 51.45 -21.72
N ILE A 4 61.92 52.38 -21.84
CA ILE A 4 61.25 53.29 -20.86
C ILE A 4 60.11 54.12 -21.54
N LEU A 5 59.21 54.78 -20.74
CA LEU A 5 58.36 55.98 -21.09
C LEU A 5 57.24 55.78 -22.16
N LEU A 6 56.14 56.56 -22.29
CA LEU A 6 55.47 57.75 -21.67
C LEU A 6 53.95 57.69 -22.12
N ALA A 7 52.93 58.47 -21.69
CA ALA A 7 52.80 59.61 -20.79
C ALA A 7 51.43 59.73 -20.06
N ALA A 8 51.49 60.20 -18.81
CA ALA A 8 50.63 61.18 -18.11
C ALA A 8 49.25 61.66 -18.65
N ALA A 9 48.20 61.26 -17.91
CA ALA A 9 47.37 62.12 -17.01
C ALA A 9 46.33 63.17 -17.50
N LEU A 10 45.39 63.40 -16.56
CA LEU A 10 44.37 64.47 -16.44
C LEU A 10 43.09 64.37 -17.28
N GLY A 11 42.02 64.00 -16.58
CA GLY A 11 40.65 63.95 -17.08
C GLY A 11 39.87 65.27 -16.98
N ALA A 12 38.60 65.16 -17.33
CA ALA A 12 37.56 66.15 -17.10
C ALA A 12 36.22 65.42 -16.85
N LEU A 13 35.37 65.99 -16.00
CA LEU A 13 34.04 65.44 -15.69
C LEU A 13 33.06 65.68 -16.84
N THR A 14 32.05 64.81 -17.00
CA THR A 14 30.63 65.24 -17.07
C THR A 14 29.63 64.06 -17.05
N SER A 15 28.59 64.23 -16.23
CA SER A 15 27.18 63.87 -16.49
C SER A 15 26.84 62.50 -17.10
N TRP A 16 26.58 61.51 -16.25
CA TRP A 16 25.80 60.31 -16.63
C TRP A 16 24.34 60.51 -16.19
N ALA A 17 23.41 60.48 -17.14
CA ALA A 17 21.99 60.60 -16.85
C ALA A 17 21.46 59.29 -16.25
N THR A 18 20.95 59.36 -15.02
CA THR A 18 20.28 58.23 -14.36
C THR A 18 18.90 58.00 -14.98
N LEU A 19 18.82 57.07 -15.94
CA LEU A 19 17.57 56.40 -16.25
C LEU A 19 17.24 55.44 -15.10
N ALA A 20 16.49 55.94 -14.12
CA ALA A 20 15.88 55.10 -13.10
C ALA A 20 14.82 54.23 -13.75
N ALA A 21 15.22 53.02 -14.19
CA ALA A 21 14.27 51.96 -14.49
C ALA A 21 13.61 51.56 -13.16
N TRP A 22 12.40 52.08 -12.91
CA TRP A 22 11.54 51.49 -11.89
C TRP A 22 11.34 50.01 -12.27
N PRO A 23 11.70 49.05 -11.39
CA PRO A 23 11.22 47.70 -11.58
C PRO A 23 9.70 47.77 -11.51
N ALA A 24 9.02 47.30 -12.55
CA ALA A 24 7.58 47.10 -12.49
C ALA A 24 7.33 46.03 -11.41
N GLN A 25 7.01 46.47 -10.20
CA GLN A 25 6.49 45.56 -9.17
C GLN A 25 5.21 44.98 -9.75
N ALA A 26 5.22 43.68 -10.05
CA ALA A 26 4.00 42.96 -10.36
C ALA A 26 3.04 43.20 -9.19
N GLN A 27 1.93 43.89 -9.44
CA GLN A 27 0.94 44.14 -8.42
C GLN A 27 0.35 42.78 -8.03
N ALA A 28 0.63 42.33 -6.81
CA ALA A 28 0.01 41.14 -6.23
C ALA A 28 -1.50 41.28 -6.37
N THR A 29 -2.12 40.39 -7.16
CA THR A 29 -3.52 40.50 -7.53
C THR A 29 -4.39 40.07 -6.35
N SER A 30 -4.90 41.05 -5.59
CA SER A 30 -5.90 40.78 -4.56
C SER A 30 -7.18 40.28 -5.21
N ARG A 31 -7.62 39.07 -4.83
CA ARG A 31 -8.92 38.50 -5.22
C ARG A 31 -9.82 38.46 -4.00
N ASP A 32 -10.92 39.20 -4.07
CA ASP A 32 -11.91 39.26 -3.01
C ASP A 32 -13.13 38.40 -3.35
N PHE A 33 -13.57 37.57 -2.40
CA PHE A 33 -14.72 36.68 -2.51
C PHE A 33 -15.74 37.03 -1.39
N PRO A 34 -16.79 37.80 -1.70
CA PRO A 34 -17.86 38.10 -0.76
C PRO A 34 -18.79 36.91 -0.60
N PHE A 35 -19.17 36.60 0.64
CA PHE A 35 -20.08 35.50 0.97
C PHE A 35 -20.98 35.85 2.16
N SER A 36 -22.09 35.12 2.30
CA SER A 36 -22.97 35.22 3.47
C SER A 36 -22.63 34.08 4.42
N ILE A 37 -22.39 34.40 5.69
CA ILE A 37 -22.25 33.40 6.76
C ILE A 37 -23.66 32.96 7.17
N LYS A 38 -24.53 33.93 7.46
CA LYS A 38 -25.98 33.70 7.67
C LYS A 38 -26.76 34.96 7.30
N PRO A 39 -28.11 34.97 7.27
CA PRO A 39 -28.88 36.18 7.05
C PRO A 39 -28.48 37.31 8.01
N GLY A 40 -28.08 38.46 7.46
CA GLY A 40 -27.60 39.62 8.22
C GLY A 40 -26.13 39.57 8.66
N LEU A 41 -25.38 38.51 8.34
CA LEU A 41 -23.95 38.39 8.62
C LEU A 41 -23.19 37.95 7.35
N ALA A 42 -22.35 38.84 6.83
CA ALA A 42 -21.56 38.61 5.62
C ALA A 42 -20.06 38.68 5.92
N GLY A 43 -19.27 38.03 5.08
CA GLY A 43 -17.82 38.11 5.09
C GLY A 43 -17.24 38.35 3.70
N VAL A 44 -15.96 38.69 3.67
CA VAL A 44 -15.14 38.75 2.44
C VAL A 44 -13.85 38.00 2.72
N VAL A 45 -13.55 36.99 1.93
CA VAL A 45 -12.21 36.38 1.87
C VAL A 45 -11.38 37.20 0.89
N SER A 46 -10.18 37.61 1.28
CA SER A 46 -9.20 38.26 0.40
C SER A 46 -7.98 37.37 0.26
N VAL A 47 -7.65 36.97 -0.98
CA VAL A 47 -6.41 36.26 -1.29
C VAL A 47 -5.44 37.21 -1.97
N ARG A 48 -4.23 37.35 -1.41
CA ARG A 48 -3.18 38.27 -1.86
C ARG A 48 -1.88 37.49 -2.11
N GLY A 49 -1.25 37.70 -3.26
CA GLY A 49 0.01 37.04 -3.62
C GLY A 49 0.26 37.04 -5.12
N ASP A 50 1.22 36.24 -5.57
CA ASP A 50 1.62 36.09 -6.98
C ASP A 50 1.27 34.72 -7.59
N GLY A 51 0.64 33.83 -6.81
CA GLY A 51 0.26 32.48 -7.25
C GLY A 51 1.33 31.41 -7.02
N GLN A 52 2.50 31.79 -6.51
CA GLN A 52 3.50 30.86 -5.97
C GLN A 52 3.57 30.94 -4.44
N ALA A 53 3.32 32.12 -3.88
CA ALA A 53 2.94 32.29 -2.48
C ALA A 53 1.69 33.16 -2.39
N GLN A 54 0.69 32.71 -1.63
CA GLN A 54 -0.56 33.44 -1.40
C GLN A 54 -0.97 33.42 0.07
N GLN A 55 -1.47 34.55 0.56
CA GLN A 55 -2.08 34.66 1.89
C GLN A 55 -3.57 34.89 1.74
N ALA A 56 -4.38 34.03 2.37
CA ALA A 56 -5.80 34.26 2.58
C ALA A 56 -6.04 34.94 3.94
N THR A 57 -6.86 35.99 3.92
CA THR A 57 -7.48 36.60 5.11
C THR A 57 -9.00 36.62 4.92
N VAL A 58 -9.74 36.77 6.01
CA VAL A 58 -11.20 36.97 5.99
C VAL A 58 -11.58 38.15 6.87
N ARG A 59 -12.54 38.95 6.43
CA ARG A 59 -13.15 40.01 7.23
C ARG A 59 -14.64 39.76 7.34
N ILE A 60 -15.16 39.82 8.57
CA ILE A 60 -16.57 39.55 8.89
C ILE A 60 -17.24 40.89 9.23
N GLY A 61 -18.25 41.28 8.45
CA GLY A 61 -18.85 42.62 8.52
C GLY A 61 -17.79 43.73 8.50
N ASP A 62 -17.91 44.68 9.43
CA ASP A 62 -16.94 45.77 9.64
C ASP A 62 -15.86 45.43 10.69
N GLY A 63 -15.68 44.13 10.98
CA GLY A 63 -14.63 43.63 11.88
C GLY A 63 -13.20 43.74 11.32
N PRO A 64 -12.18 43.34 12.09
CA PRO A 64 -10.80 43.26 11.61
C PRO A 64 -10.62 42.15 10.55
N GLU A 65 -9.54 42.23 9.76
CA GLU A 65 -9.07 41.08 8.98
C GLU A 65 -8.48 40.02 9.92
N GLN A 66 -8.96 38.79 9.78
CA GLN A 66 -8.42 37.59 10.41
C GLN A 66 -7.57 36.82 9.38
N PRO A 67 -6.35 36.36 9.71
CA PRO A 67 -5.63 35.42 8.85
C PRO A 67 -6.34 34.05 8.82
N LEU A 68 -6.45 33.46 7.63
CA LEU A 68 -6.90 32.08 7.45
C LEU A 68 -5.70 31.15 7.25
N ALA A 69 -4.98 31.34 6.14
CA ALA A 69 -4.01 30.37 5.66
C ALA A 69 -2.99 31.00 4.71
N SER A 70 -1.76 30.50 4.76
CA SER A 70 -0.77 30.63 3.69
C SER A 70 -0.90 29.44 2.74
N PHE A 71 -0.74 29.69 1.45
CA PHE A 71 -0.82 28.73 0.36
C PHE A 71 0.43 28.87 -0.48
N ASP A 72 1.23 27.81 -0.53
CA ASP A 72 2.43 27.70 -1.33
C ASP A 72 2.15 26.77 -2.53
N ASP A 73 3.09 26.72 -3.48
CA ASP A 73 3.10 25.93 -4.72
C ASP A 73 2.05 26.33 -5.79
N ASP A 74 0.78 26.53 -5.43
CA ASP A 74 -0.32 26.78 -6.36
C ASP A 74 -1.26 27.94 -5.96
N ALA A 75 -1.99 28.49 -6.93
CA ALA A 75 -2.98 29.54 -6.68
C ALA A 75 -4.29 28.98 -6.11
N VAL A 76 -4.86 29.67 -5.11
CA VAL A 76 -6.22 29.42 -4.62
C VAL A 76 -7.21 29.80 -5.73
N ASP A 77 -7.82 28.80 -6.35
CA ASP A 77 -8.73 28.97 -7.50
C ASP A 77 -10.18 28.68 -7.15
N GLN A 78 -10.44 27.85 -6.13
CA GLN A 78 -11.76 27.54 -5.59
C GLN A 78 -11.99 28.22 -4.23
N MET A 79 -13.19 28.79 -4.07
CA MET A 79 -13.70 29.31 -2.80
C MET A 79 -15.19 28.98 -2.71
N GLN A 80 -15.61 28.33 -1.62
CA GLN A 80 -17.00 27.95 -1.38
C GLN A 80 -17.42 28.31 0.04
N ALA A 81 -18.71 28.58 0.23
CA ALA A 81 -19.30 28.84 1.53
C ALA A 81 -20.50 27.90 1.77
N VAL A 82 -20.31 26.93 2.64
CA VAL A 82 -21.24 25.83 2.95
C VAL A 82 -21.29 25.62 4.45
N ASP A 83 -22.37 25.08 4.99
CA ASP A 83 -22.51 24.76 6.41
C ASP A 83 -21.98 23.31 6.60
N ILE A 84 -20.85 23.13 7.31
CA ILE A 84 -20.13 21.84 7.41
C ILE A 84 -20.53 21.08 8.68
N ASP A 85 -20.72 21.78 9.81
CA ASP A 85 -21.15 21.16 11.07
C ASP A 85 -22.67 21.23 11.34
N HIS A 86 -23.42 21.87 10.44
CA HIS A 86 -24.87 22.05 10.47
C HIS A 86 -25.34 22.92 11.66
N ASP A 87 -24.53 23.88 12.11
CA ASP A 87 -24.87 24.83 13.18
C ASP A 87 -25.73 26.03 12.71
N GLY A 88 -25.93 26.19 11.40
CA GLY A 88 -26.70 27.27 10.78
C GLY A 88 -25.87 28.48 10.35
N TYR A 89 -24.54 28.40 10.43
CA TYR A 89 -23.60 29.37 9.89
C TYR A 89 -22.79 28.72 8.76
N ARG A 90 -22.52 29.47 7.68
CA ARG A 90 -21.68 28.97 6.59
C ARG A 90 -20.20 29.15 6.90
N ASP A 91 -19.51 28.03 6.77
CA ASP A 91 -18.08 27.84 6.83
C ASP A 91 -17.41 28.16 5.49
N LEU A 92 -16.09 28.04 5.43
CA LEU A 92 -15.29 28.30 4.24
C LEU A 92 -14.51 27.06 3.78
N ILE A 93 -14.51 26.85 2.47
CA ILE A 93 -13.64 25.90 1.76
C ILE A 93 -12.78 26.72 0.81
N LEU A 94 -11.46 26.68 0.98
CA LEU A 94 -10.48 27.29 0.08
C LEU A 94 -9.65 26.18 -0.56
N GLY A 95 -9.51 26.18 -1.88
CA GLY A 95 -8.81 25.11 -2.58
C GLY A 95 -7.88 25.55 -3.70
N GLN A 96 -6.86 24.73 -3.93
CA GLN A 96 -5.86 24.81 -5.00
C GLN A 96 -6.05 23.58 -5.91
N SER A 97 -6.33 23.77 -7.21
CA SER A 97 -6.41 22.64 -8.15
C SER A 97 -5.08 22.30 -8.84
N GLY A 98 -4.16 23.28 -8.92
CA GLY A 98 -2.94 23.19 -9.72
C GLY A 98 -3.16 22.95 -11.21
N GLY A 99 -4.37 23.24 -11.72
CA GLY A 99 -4.80 22.85 -13.07
C GLY A 99 -5.01 21.34 -13.25
N SER A 100 -4.98 20.57 -12.16
CA SER A 100 -5.28 19.14 -12.14
C SER A 100 -6.77 18.88 -11.90
N THR A 101 -7.19 17.62 -11.98
CA THR A 101 -8.55 17.18 -11.59
C THR A 101 -8.69 16.91 -10.08
N GLN A 102 -7.70 17.28 -9.27
CA GLN A 102 -7.72 17.12 -7.81
C GLN A 102 -7.65 18.50 -7.15
N LEU A 103 -8.65 18.79 -6.32
CA LEU A 103 -8.72 19.99 -5.51
C LEU A 103 -8.16 19.70 -4.11
N PHE A 104 -7.00 20.25 -3.78
CA PHE A 104 -6.48 20.23 -2.41
C PHE A 104 -7.13 21.37 -1.63
N ALA A 105 -7.91 21.03 -0.60
CA ALA A 105 -8.73 22.01 0.14
C ALA A 105 -8.28 22.17 1.60
N ARG A 106 -8.43 23.40 2.10
CA ARG A 106 -8.41 23.75 3.51
C ARG A 106 -9.82 24.17 3.92
N LEU A 107 -10.29 23.66 5.05
CA LEU A 107 -11.66 23.81 5.55
C LEU A 107 -11.62 24.66 6.82
N PHE A 108 -12.52 25.64 6.95
CA PHE A 108 -12.53 26.57 8.09
C PHE A 108 -13.94 26.76 8.63
N LEU A 109 -14.18 26.31 9.86
CA LEU A 109 -15.46 26.47 10.56
C LEU A 109 -15.63 27.88 11.09
N TYR A 110 -16.78 28.48 10.89
CA TYR A 110 -17.18 29.68 11.59
C TYR A 110 -17.51 29.35 13.05
N ARG A 111 -16.97 30.11 14.00
CA ARG A 111 -17.17 29.88 15.43
C ARG A 111 -17.93 31.06 16.03
N PRO A 112 -19.27 30.96 16.22
CA PRO A 112 -20.11 32.10 16.59
C PRO A 112 -19.85 32.66 17.99
N ASP A 113 -19.28 31.85 18.88
CA ASP A 113 -18.80 32.25 20.21
C ASP A 113 -17.59 33.20 20.15
N ARG A 114 -16.74 33.03 19.12
CA ARG A 114 -15.50 33.79 18.91
C ARG A 114 -15.60 34.83 17.81
N GLY A 115 -16.63 34.78 16.96
CA GLY A 115 -16.85 35.71 15.86
C GLY A 115 -15.79 35.61 14.76
N GLY A 116 -15.25 34.41 14.52
CA GLY A 116 -14.13 34.17 13.62
C GLY A 116 -14.04 32.71 13.17
N PHE A 117 -13.13 32.45 12.24
CA PHE A 117 -12.94 31.13 11.65
C PHE A 117 -11.87 30.29 12.38
N GLN A 118 -12.08 28.97 12.45
CA GLN A 118 -11.14 27.97 12.95
C GLN A 118 -10.87 26.97 11.84
N GLU A 119 -9.61 26.72 11.49
CA GLU A 119 -9.26 25.66 10.54
C GLU A 119 -9.59 24.27 11.12
N ILE A 120 -10.13 23.40 10.27
CA ILE A 120 -10.20 21.96 10.51
C ILE A 120 -8.85 21.38 10.12
N GLU A 121 -8.03 21.02 11.11
CA GLU A 121 -6.77 20.31 10.85
C GLU A 121 -7.06 18.91 10.30
N HIS A 122 -6.30 18.50 9.28
CA HIS A 122 -6.37 17.13 8.76
C HIS A 122 -5.86 16.15 9.82
N PRO A 123 -6.62 15.10 10.19
CA PRO A 123 -6.40 14.42 11.47
C PRO A 123 -5.27 13.39 11.40
N ASP A 124 -4.86 12.97 10.20
CA ASP A 124 -3.86 11.92 10.02
C ASP A 124 -2.86 12.23 8.91
N LYS A 125 -1.64 11.74 9.10
CA LYS A 125 -0.49 11.83 8.17
C LYS A 125 -0.22 10.50 7.44
N SER A 126 -0.81 9.41 7.92
CA SER A 126 -0.85 8.09 7.27
C SER A 126 -2.05 7.93 6.33
N SER A 127 -2.97 8.90 6.35
CA SER A 127 -4.07 9.03 5.39
C SER A 127 -3.58 8.81 3.95
N PRO A 128 -4.23 7.90 3.19
CA PRO A 128 -3.95 7.70 1.78
C PRO A 128 -3.98 9.01 0.96
N CYS A 129 -4.98 9.88 1.13
CA CYS A 129 -5.11 11.14 0.38
C CYS A 129 -4.21 12.29 0.87
N LYS A 130 -3.67 12.19 2.09
CA LYS A 130 -2.74 13.17 2.70
C LYS A 130 -3.32 14.59 2.84
N GLY A 131 -4.65 14.71 2.95
CA GLY A 131 -5.35 15.99 3.02
C GLY A 131 -6.78 15.89 2.50
N PHE A 132 -7.56 16.97 2.65
CA PHE A 132 -8.91 17.04 2.11
C PHE A 132 -8.88 17.24 0.59
N VAL A 133 -8.79 16.13 -0.15
CA VAL A 133 -8.80 16.13 -1.62
C VAL A 133 -10.22 15.94 -2.14
N ASN A 134 -10.67 16.86 -3.00
CA ASN A 134 -12.03 16.89 -3.55
C ASN A 134 -13.13 16.69 -2.47
N PRO A 135 -13.13 17.45 -1.36
CA PRO A 135 -14.05 17.19 -0.26
C PRO A 135 -15.50 17.38 -0.68
N VAL A 136 -16.33 16.41 -0.29
CA VAL A 136 -17.78 16.42 -0.39
C VAL A 136 -18.34 16.47 1.03
N ILE A 137 -19.08 17.53 1.32
CA ILE A 137 -19.76 17.73 2.61
C ILE A 137 -21.13 17.06 2.54
N ASP A 138 -21.49 16.25 3.54
CA ASP A 138 -22.81 15.62 3.62
C ASP A 138 -23.92 16.66 3.89
N ASP A 139 -25.09 16.49 3.27
CA ASP A 139 -26.18 17.48 3.29
C ASP A 139 -27.04 17.43 4.57
N LYS A 140 -26.78 16.48 5.48
CA LYS A 140 -27.57 16.23 6.71
C LYS A 140 -26.72 15.92 7.94
N GLN A 141 -25.45 15.61 7.77
CA GLN A 141 -24.53 15.17 8.82
C GLN A 141 -23.24 15.96 8.77
N ALA A 142 -22.58 16.13 9.91
CA ALA A 142 -21.24 16.70 10.01
C ALA A 142 -20.19 15.66 9.54
N VAL A 143 -20.26 15.27 8.27
CA VAL A 143 -19.43 14.24 7.64
C VAL A 143 -18.79 14.80 6.38
N ILE A 144 -17.49 14.56 6.23
CA ILE A 144 -16.68 14.98 5.09
C ILE A 144 -16.19 13.72 4.39
N SER A 145 -16.58 13.52 3.13
CA SER A 145 -16.03 12.49 2.26
C SER A 145 -14.96 13.08 1.37
N VAL A 146 -13.88 12.34 1.13
CA VAL A 146 -12.69 12.77 0.37
C VAL A 146 -12.36 11.66 -0.64
N ALA A 147 -11.89 12.05 -1.82
CA ALA A 147 -11.52 11.11 -2.88
C ALA A 147 -10.34 11.64 -3.71
N CYS A 148 -9.32 10.80 -3.86
CA CYS A 148 -8.05 11.18 -4.46
C CYS A 148 -7.48 10.08 -5.37
N ARG A 149 -6.47 10.44 -6.15
CA ARG A 149 -5.87 9.58 -7.17
C ARG A 149 -4.35 9.70 -7.14
N TYR A 150 -3.66 8.56 -6.98
CA TYR A 150 -2.20 8.47 -6.88
C TYR A 150 -1.53 8.07 -8.20
N GLY A 151 -2.28 7.47 -9.12
CA GLY A 151 -1.75 6.95 -10.37
C GLY A 151 -2.83 6.65 -11.39
N ALA A 152 -2.48 5.94 -12.46
CA ALA A 152 -3.43 5.63 -13.54
C ALA A 152 -4.65 4.84 -13.03
N ALA A 153 -4.41 3.79 -12.25
CA ALA A 153 -5.42 2.92 -11.62
C ALA A 153 -5.53 3.10 -10.10
N SER A 154 -4.52 3.68 -9.45
CA SER A 154 -4.46 3.81 -7.98
C SER A 154 -5.25 5.01 -7.49
N HIS A 155 -6.18 4.75 -6.58
CA HIS A 155 -7.10 5.73 -5.99
C HIS A 155 -7.33 5.42 -4.50
N GLY A 156 -7.94 6.36 -3.79
CA GLY A 156 -8.35 6.18 -2.41
C GLY A 156 -9.54 7.06 -2.07
N PHE A 157 -10.27 6.66 -1.04
CA PHE A 157 -11.40 7.40 -0.50
C PHE A 157 -11.27 7.50 1.01
N GLU A 158 -11.83 8.54 1.61
CA GLU A 158 -11.74 8.77 3.05
C GLU A 158 -13.05 9.35 3.56
N GLN A 159 -13.46 8.97 4.76
CA GLN A 159 -14.62 9.54 5.44
C GLN A 159 -14.22 10.03 6.82
N TYR A 160 -14.66 11.24 7.15
CA TYR A 160 -14.35 11.93 8.38
C TYR A 160 -15.64 12.37 9.08
N ALA A 161 -15.78 12.06 10.35
CA ALA A 161 -16.79 12.67 11.21
C ALA A 161 -16.22 13.91 11.89
N LEU A 162 -16.90 15.05 11.73
CA LEU A 162 -16.56 16.30 12.38
C LEU A 162 -17.19 16.38 13.77
N ARG A 163 -16.41 16.83 14.75
CA ARG A 163 -16.82 16.96 16.16
C ARG A 163 -17.14 18.42 16.50
N PRO A 164 -17.98 18.67 17.52
CA PRO A 164 -18.34 20.03 17.94
C PRO A 164 -17.16 20.92 18.35
N ASP A 165 -16.01 20.35 18.73
CA ASP A 165 -14.77 21.10 19.04
C ASP A 165 -14.01 21.60 17.78
N GLY A 166 -14.46 21.19 16.59
CA GLY A 166 -13.87 21.54 15.30
C GLY A 166 -12.78 20.57 14.84
N THR A 167 -12.55 19.47 15.58
CA THR A 167 -11.66 18.38 15.16
C THR A 167 -12.43 17.34 14.35
N VAL A 168 -11.79 16.76 13.35
CA VAL A 168 -12.33 15.61 12.60
C VAL A 168 -11.69 14.31 13.08
N ARG A 169 -12.37 13.18 12.87
CA ARG A 169 -11.80 11.84 12.99
C ARG A 169 -12.12 11.00 11.77
N ALA A 170 -11.14 10.23 11.32
CA ALA A 170 -11.36 9.20 10.31
C ALA A 170 -12.37 8.18 10.84
N THR A 171 -13.37 7.85 10.03
CA THR A 171 -14.32 6.75 10.28
C THR A 171 -14.06 5.59 9.35
N SER A 172 -13.63 5.86 8.11
CA SER A 172 -13.10 4.85 7.20
C SER A 172 -12.17 5.43 6.13
N TRP A 173 -11.24 4.61 5.64
CA TRP A 173 -10.41 4.90 4.46
C TRP A 173 -10.38 3.72 3.49
N GLY A 174 -10.22 4.02 2.22
CA GLY A 174 -10.01 3.10 1.12
C GLY A 174 -8.61 3.24 0.53
N THR A 175 -7.95 2.11 0.28
CA THR A 175 -6.68 2.01 -0.45
C THR A 175 -6.57 0.63 -1.09
N GLN A 176 -5.52 0.38 -1.88
CA GLN A 176 -5.30 -0.88 -2.58
C GLN A 176 -4.05 -1.59 -2.05
N ALA A 177 -4.05 -2.93 -2.02
CA ALA A 177 -2.86 -3.73 -1.74
C ALA A 177 -2.79 -5.01 -2.58
N LEU A 178 -1.59 -5.34 -3.04
CA LEU A 178 -1.29 -6.61 -3.70
C LEU A 178 -0.81 -7.63 -2.63
N PHE A 179 -1.37 -8.84 -2.65
CA PHE A 179 -1.05 -9.90 -1.68
C PHE A 179 -0.34 -11.07 -2.35
N GLY A 180 0.76 -11.56 -1.76
CA GLY A 180 1.42 -12.82 -2.14
C GLY A 180 1.59 -13.07 -3.64
N LEU A 181 0.74 -13.95 -4.19
CA LEU A 181 0.71 -14.42 -5.58
C LEU A 181 -0.68 -14.13 -6.22
N GLU A 182 -1.19 -12.91 -6.05
CA GLU A 182 -2.30 -12.38 -6.86
C GLU A 182 -1.75 -11.43 -7.94
N ASP A 183 -2.38 -11.39 -9.14
CA ASP A 183 -1.98 -10.47 -10.22
C ASP A 183 -2.60 -9.07 -10.06
N GLU A 184 -3.78 -8.98 -9.42
CA GLU A 184 -4.56 -7.76 -9.25
C GLU A 184 -4.60 -7.34 -7.77
N PRO A 185 -4.56 -6.02 -7.46
CA PRO A 185 -4.67 -5.56 -6.09
C PRO A 185 -6.09 -5.74 -5.55
N ALA A 186 -6.20 -6.11 -4.28
CA ALA A 186 -7.46 -6.07 -3.56
C ALA A 186 -7.73 -4.65 -3.01
N GLU A 187 -9.00 -4.27 -2.98
CA GLU A 187 -9.48 -3.07 -2.32
C GLU A 187 -9.52 -3.30 -0.79
N LEU A 188 -8.99 -2.33 -0.04
CA LEU A 188 -8.91 -2.35 1.42
C LEU A 188 -9.78 -1.23 1.99
N THR A 189 -10.85 -1.58 2.71
CA THR A 189 -11.62 -0.59 3.48
C THR A 189 -11.30 -0.71 4.96
N TYR A 190 -10.49 0.22 5.46
CA TYR A 190 -10.21 0.41 6.88
C TYR A 190 -11.44 1.04 7.55
N ARG A 191 -11.88 0.48 8.67
CA ARG A 191 -12.86 1.07 9.60
C ARG A 191 -12.17 1.43 10.90
N PHE A 192 -12.50 2.59 11.46
CA PHE A 192 -11.88 3.08 12.69
C PHE A 192 -12.88 3.16 13.85
N LEU A 193 -12.42 2.84 15.05
CA LEU A 193 -13.12 3.11 16.30
C LEU A 193 -13.04 4.59 16.67
N ASP A 194 -13.91 5.02 17.58
CA ASP A 194 -14.00 6.41 18.08
C ASP A 194 -12.69 6.95 18.66
N ASP A 195 -11.79 6.07 19.13
CA ASP A 195 -10.46 6.41 19.66
C ASP A 195 -9.38 6.61 18.58
N GLY A 196 -9.66 6.22 17.33
CA GLY A 196 -8.75 6.25 16.19
C GLY A 196 -8.02 4.94 15.91
N SER A 197 -8.25 3.89 16.70
CA SER A 197 -7.72 2.55 16.43
C SER A 197 -8.51 1.85 15.31
N VAL A 198 -7.88 0.89 14.62
CA VAL A 198 -8.54 0.11 13.55
C VAL A 198 -9.55 -0.85 14.17
N ASP A 199 -10.82 -0.69 13.82
CA ASP A 199 -11.87 -1.66 14.15
C ASP A 199 -11.72 -2.91 13.30
N ARG A 200 -11.67 -2.75 11.97
CA ARG A 200 -11.45 -3.83 11.01
C ARG A 200 -10.94 -3.31 9.68
N ILE A 201 -10.44 -4.22 8.86
CA ILE A 201 -10.05 -4.02 7.47
C ILE A 201 -10.89 -5.00 6.65
N GLU A 202 -11.85 -4.47 5.90
CA GLU A 202 -12.57 -5.20 4.85
C GLU A 202 -11.61 -5.36 3.66
N ILE A 203 -11.51 -6.56 3.08
CA ILE A 203 -10.61 -6.85 1.95
C ILE A 203 -11.43 -7.47 0.83
N ASP A 204 -11.68 -6.70 -0.22
CA ASP A 204 -12.53 -7.09 -1.34
C ASP A 204 -11.70 -7.23 -2.62
N GLY A 205 -11.95 -8.30 -3.38
CA GLY A 205 -11.23 -8.58 -4.62
C GLY A 205 -11.23 -10.05 -4.99
N GLU A 206 -10.98 -10.35 -6.26
CA GLU A 206 -10.66 -11.73 -6.67
C GLU A 206 -9.36 -12.14 -6.01
N GLY A 207 -9.37 -13.28 -5.32
CA GLY A 207 -8.27 -13.61 -4.42
C GLY A 207 -8.14 -12.63 -3.25
N SER A 208 -9.25 -12.26 -2.57
CA SER A 208 -9.17 -11.76 -1.19
C SER A 208 -8.67 -12.87 -0.25
N PRO A 209 -7.73 -12.62 0.69
CA PRO A 209 -7.18 -13.65 1.57
C PRO A 209 -8.19 -14.19 2.61
N LEU A 210 -9.29 -13.49 2.87
CA LEU A 210 -10.24 -13.81 3.93
C LEU A 210 -11.64 -13.29 3.53
N ASP A 211 -12.22 -13.89 2.48
CA ASP A 211 -13.53 -13.51 1.95
C ASP A 211 -14.61 -13.55 3.05
N GLY A 212 -15.32 -12.43 3.22
CA GLY A 212 -16.32 -12.24 4.27
C GLY A 212 -15.82 -12.50 5.71
N GLY A 213 -14.50 -12.48 5.96
CA GLY A 213 -13.92 -12.84 7.25
C GLY A 213 -13.94 -14.34 7.58
N VAL A 214 -14.26 -15.24 6.63
CA VAL A 214 -14.45 -16.68 6.88
C VAL A 214 -13.20 -17.51 6.58
N VAL A 215 -12.84 -18.42 7.49
CA VAL A 215 -11.73 -19.38 7.29
C VAL A 215 -12.15 -20.48 6.29
N ALA A 216 -11.47 -20.54 5.14
CA ALA A 216 -11.73 -21.50 4.06
C ALA A 216 -10.89 -22.80 4.14
N VAL A 217 -9.79 -22.82 4.88
CA VAL A 217 -8.96 -24.01 5.10
C VAL A 217 -9.45 -24.82 6.30
N SER A 218 -9.24 -26.14 6.31
CA SER A 218 -9.81 -26.99 7.36
C SER A 218 -9.23 -26.77 8.75
N LYS A 219 -8.00 -26.27 8.79
CA LYS A 219 -7.26 -25.90 10.00
C LYS A 219 -6.32 -24.75 9.68
N LEU A 220 -6.63 -23.57 10.20
CA LEU A 220 -5.77 -22.39 10.10
C LEU A 220 -4.92 -22.26 11.36
N ASP A 221 -3.61 -22.13 11.20
CA ASP A 221 -2.68 -21.89 12.31
C ASP A 221 -2.69 -20.40 12.72
N LEU A 222 -2.79 -20.13 14.03
CA LEU A 222 -2.80 -18.77 14.60
C LEU A 222 -1.57 -18.55 15.50
N TYR A 223 -0.84 -17.47 15.25
CA TYR A 223 0.46 -17.17 15.88
C TYR A 223 0.37 -15.99 16.85
N ASP A 224 1.25 -15.95 17.87
CA ASP A 224 1.37 -14.79 18.78
C ASP A 224 2.19 -13.65 18.18
N THR A 225 3.09 -13.95 17.24
CA THR A 225 3.95 -13.00 16.54
C THR A 225 4.01 -13.32 15.04
N PRO A 226 4.28 -12.32 14.18
CA PRO A 226 4.48 -12.54 12.75
C PRO A 226 5.92 -13.03 12.46
N ASP A 227 6.28 -14.18 13.03
CA ASP A 227 7.56 -14.87 12.82
C ASP A 227 7.31 -16.22 12.13
N VAL A 228 7.99 -16.45 11.00
CA VAL A 228 7.82 -17.68 10.22
C VAL A 228 8.21 -18.94 11.01
N ASN A 229 9.06 -18.78 12.03
CA ASN A 229 9.59 -19.83 12.90
C ASN A 229 8.77 -20.03 14.18
N ALA A 230 7.77 -19.18 14.44
CA ALA A 230 6.92 -19.32 15.61
C ALA A 230 6.09 -20.61 15.53
N SER A 231 5.94 -21.26 16.68
CA SER A 231 4.94 -22.33 16.82
C SER A 231 3.53 -21.72 16.86
N PRO A 232 2.51 -22.33 16.23
CA PRO A 232 1.15 -21.83 16.37
C PRO A 232 0.67 -21.98 17.81
N ALA A 233 0.08 -20.92 18.35
CA ALA A 233 -0.43 -20.86 19.71
C ALA A 233 -1.90 -21.32 19.80
N MET A 234 -2.63 -21.26 18.69
CA MET A 234 -4.03 -21.64 18.56
C MET A 234 -4.30 -22.05 17.10
N THR A 235 -5.46 -22.63 16.84
CA THR A 235 -5.98 -22.87 15.48
C THR A 235 -7.42 -22.39 15.35
N ALA A 236 -7.79 -21.90 14.18
CA ALA A 236 -9.19 -21.74 13.77
C ALA A 236 -9.60 -22.91 12.84
N SER A 237 -10.88 -23.21 12.78
CA SER A 237 -11.47 -24.24 11.93
C SER A 237 -12.14 -23.64 10.69
N GLU A 238 -12.39 -24.47 9.67
CA GLU A 238 -13.24 -24.14 8.54
C GLU A 238 -14.57 -23.51 9.01
N GLY A 239 -14.94 -22.36 8.45
CA GLY A 239 -16.17 -21.64 8.81
C GLY A 239 -16.11 -20.80 10.10
N ASP A 240 -15.00 -20.80 10.86
CA ASP A 240 -14.80 -19.80 11.92
C ASP A 240 -14.55 -18.40 11.30
N HIS A 241 -14.94 -17.33 12.01
CA HIS A 241 -14.83 -15.94 11.55
C HIS A 241 -13.65 -15.20 12.20
N LEU A 242 -12.99 -14.34 11.42
CA LEU A 242 -11.83 -13.54 11.77
C LEU A 242 -11.98 -12.10 11.24
N ASP A 243 -11.94 -11.09 12.11
CA ASP A 243 -11.81 -9.70 11.65
C ASP A 243 -10.33 -9.40 11.40
N VAL A 244 -9.95 -8.94 10.20
CA VAL A 244 -8.59 -8.43 9.96
C VAL A 244 -8.46 -7.04 10.60
N VAL A 245 -7.36 -6.78 11.31
CA VAL A 245 -7.11 -5.50 12.00
C VAL A 245 -5.76 -4.86 11.67
N ALA A 246 -4.83 -5.59 11.06
CA ALA A 246 -3.57 -5.06 10.51
C ALA A 246 -3.03 -5.94 9.38
N LEU A 247 -2.23 -5.35 8.48
CA LEU A 247 -1.63 -6.01 7.30
C LEU A 247 -0.09 -5.90 7.24
N LEU A 248 0.56 -5.61 8.37
CA LEU A 248 2.01 -5.42 8.45
C LEU A 248 2.61 -6.30 9.55
N PRO A 249 3.70 -7.04 9.29
CA PRO A 249 4.53 -7.03 8.08
C PRO A 249 3.86 -7.68 6.85
N ARG A 250 4.45 -7.47 5.66
CA ARG A 250 3.99 -8.08 4.38
C ARG A 250 3.78 -9.59 4.53
N ASP A 251 2.76 -10.11 3.86
CA ASP A 251 2.30 -11.51 3.89
C ASP A 251 1.80 -12.03 5.25
N TRP A 252 1.64 -11.13 6.23
CA TRP A 252 0.99 -11.40 7.51
C TRP A 252 -0.22 -10.50 7.72
N LEU A 253 -1.27 -11.09 8.28
CA LEU A 253 -2.47 -10.37 8.72
C LEU A 253 -2.60 -10.55 10.23
N GLN A 254 -2.83 -9.45 10.96
CA GLN A 254 -3.30 -9.54 12.33
C GLN A 254 -4.81 -9.67 12.30
N VAL A 255 -5.33 -10.66 13.03
CA VAL A 255 -6.76 -10.97 13.11
C VAL A 255 -7.25 -10.93 14.55
N ARG A 256 -8.47 -10.44 14.72
CA ARG A 256 -9.27 -10.60 15.94
C ARG A 256 -10.12 -11.86 15.79
N TYR A 257 -9.97 -12.78 16.74
CA TYR A 257 -10.67 -14.07 16.74
C TYR A 257 -11.50 -14.23 18.02
N ALA A 258 -12.79 -14.51 17.86
CA ALA A 258 -13.70 -14.85 18.96
C ALA A 258 -13.54 -16.33 19.35
N SER A 259 -12.46 -16.66 20.06
CA SER A 259 -12.16 -18.04 20.46
C SER A 259 -13.21 -18.59 21.43
N LYS A 260 -13.72 -19.79 21.13
CA LYS A 260 -14.67 -20.54 21.97
C LYS A 260 -14.13 -20.88 23.37
N THR A 261 -12.82 -20.81 23.58
CA THR A 261 -12.16 -21.15 24.86
C THR A 261 -11.40 -20.00 25.52
N ALA A 262 -10.88 -19.04 24.74
CA ALA A 262 -10.10 -17.91 25.25
C ALA A 262 -10.83 -16.55 25.20
N GLY A 263 -12.04 -16.50 24.64
CA GLY A 263 -12.71 -15.24 24.32
C GLY A 263 -12.06 -14.53 23.14
N THR A 264 -12.26 -13.22 23.04
CA THR A 264 -11.68 -12.41 21.95
C THR A 264 -10.18 -12.25 22.12
N VAL A 265 -9.40 -12.73 21.14
CA VAL A 265 -7.93 -12.64 21.12
C VAL A 265 -7.44 -11.99 19.82
N LEU A 266 -6.27 -11.34 19.89
CA LEU A 266 -5.51 -10.94 18.70
C LEU A 266 -4.47 -12.02 18.38
N LYS A 267 -4.36 -12.39 17.10
CA LYS A 267 -3.38 -13.36 16.58
C LYS A 267 -2.89 -12.93 15.21
N TRP A 268 -1.79 -13.53 14.77
CA TRP A 268 -1.24 -13.36 13.43
C TRP A 268 -1.51 -14.60 12.58
N VAL A 269 -1.79 -14.39 11.30
CA VAL A 269 -1.92 -15.45 10.28
C VAL A 269 -1.06 -15.12 9.07
N ARG A 270 -0.53 -16.15 8.41
CA ARG A 270 0.21 -15.99 7.15
C ARG A 270 -0.75 -16.05 5.98
N TYR A 271 -0.55 -15.18 4.99
CA TYR A 271 -1.30 -15.21 3.74
C TYR A 271 -1.27 -16.59 3.06
N GLY A 272 -0.11 -17.25 3.00
CA GLY A 272 0.02 -18.61 2.45
C GLY A 272 -0.77 -19.69 3.21
N ASP A 273 -0.91 -19.55 4.53
CA ASP A 273 -1.67 -20.48 5.38
C ASP A 273 -3.20 -20.29 5.20
N LEU A 274 -3.66 -19.15 4.66
CA LEU A 274 -5.06 -18.91 4.24
C LEU A 274 -5.37 -19.49 2.84
N ARG A 275 -4.35 -19.62 1.98
CA ARG A 275 -4.48 -20.09 0.59
C ARG A 275 -4.34 -21.59 0.41
N VAL A 276 -3.49 -22.21 1.22
CA VAL A 276 -3.12 -23.62 1.04
C VAL A 276 -3.32 -24.36 2.35
N ASP A 277 -4.21 -25.34 2.37
CA ASP A 277 -4.42 -26.23 3.52
C ASP A 277 -3.23 -27.21 3.67
N LYS A 278 -2.13 -26.67 4.19
CA LYS A 278 -0.88 -27.39 4.43
C LYS A 278 -1.03 -28.56 5.39
N HIS A 279 -2.10 -28.65 6.17
CA HIS A 279 -2.35 -29.77 7.08
C HIS A 279 -2.96 -30.97 6.35
N ARG A 280 -3.66 -30.75 5.23
CA ARG A 280 -4.16 -31.82 4.34
C ARG A 280 -3.16 -32.29 3.28
N LEU A 281 -2.12 -31.50 2.95
CA LEU A 281 -1.15 -31.87 1.91
C LEU A 281 -0.37 -33.15 2.22
N VAL A 282 -0.18 -33.98 1.20
CA VAL A 282 0.65 -35.19 1.20
C VAL A 282 1.64 -35.06 0.04
N ALA A 283 2.90 -35.46 0.25
CA ALA A 283 3.95 -35.39 -0.76
C ALA A 283 4.43 -36.82 -1.10
N PRO A 284 4.45 -37.25 -2.38
CA PRO A 284 3.83 -36.58 -3.54
C PRO A 284 2.30 -36.76 -3.56
N ALA A 285 1.61 -35.88 -4.30
CA ALA A 285 0.19 -36.01 -4.61
C ALA A 285 -0.09 -35.59 -6.06
N ALA A 286 -0.74 -36.47 -6.82
CA ALA A 286 -1.13 -36.26 -8.22
C ALA A 286 -2.63 -35.99 -8.33
N GLN A 287 -3.05 -35.21 -9.33
CA GLN A 287 -4.47 -34.89 -9.58
C GLN A 287 -4.76 -34.94 -11.09
N HIS A 288 -5.84 -35.60 -11.51
CA HIS A 288 -6.25 -35.71 -12.93
C HIS A 288 -5.14 -36.18 -13.90
N GLY A 289 -4.18 -36.96 -13.43
CA GLY A 289 -3.02 -37.39 -14.22
C GLY A 289 -1.85 -36.38 -14.24
N LEU A 290 -2.00 -35.19 -13.66
CA LEU A 290 -0.89 -34.28 -13.42
C LEU A 290 0.02 -34.83 -12.31
N SER A 291 1.32 -34.91 -12.59
CA SER A 291 2.39 -35.08 -11.61
C SER A 291 3.24 -33.80 -11.55
N LEU A 292 3.85 -33.56 -10.40
CA LEU A 292 4.79 -32.47 -10.19
C LEU A 292 6.11 -33.08 -9.72
N ASP A 293 7.21 -32.70 -10.36
CA ASP A 293 8.55 -33.18 -10.04
C ASP A 293 9.42 -32.01 -9.58
N LEU A 294 10.16 -32.25 -8.49
CA LEU A 294 11.11 -31.33 -7.87
C LEU A 294 12.50 -31.97 -7.90
N ALA A 295 13.43 -31.31 -8.59
CA ALA A 295 14.84 -31.68 -8.61
C ALA A 295 15.72 -30.49 -8.21
N ASP A 296 16.87 -30.76 -7.62
CA ASP A 296 17.77 -29.74 -7.10
C ASP A 296 19.24 -30.13 -7.18
N THR A 297 20.11 -29.12 -7.09
CA THR A 297 21.57 -29.27 -6.88
C THR A 297 22.03 -28.46 -5.66
N LEU A 298 21.14 -28.24 -4.68
CA LEU A 298 21.40 -27.48 -3.45
C LEU A 298 22.32 -28.24 -2.47
N ALA A 299 22.63 -29.51 -2.74
CA ALA A 299 23.67 -30.25 -2.03
C ALA A 299 25.08 -30.01 -2.62
N ASP A 300 25.20 -29.66 -3.90
CA ASP A 300 26.48 -29.46 -4.61
C ASP A 300 26.57 -28.04 -5.20
N TRP A 301 26.95 -27.08 -4.36
CA TRP A 301 27.12 -25.67 -4.77
C TRP A 301 28.41 -25.39 -5.56
N GLN A 302 29.29 -26.38 -5.72
CA GLN A 302 30.60 -26.19 -6.36
C GLN A 302 30.63 -26.75 -7.79
N GLY A 303 29.65 -27.59 -8.16
CA GLY A 303 29.41 -27.98 -9.55
C GLY A 303 29.01 -26.80 -10.46
N GLU A 304 29.16 -27.00 -11.77
CA GLU A 304 28.81 -26.03 -12.82
C GLU A 304 27.32 -25.62 -12.74
N ASP A 305 26.44 -26.61 -12.58
CA ASP A 305 25.00 -26.45 -12.34
C ASP A 305 24.64 -26.28 -10.83
N GLY A 306 25.60 -25.99 -9.95
CA GLY A 306 25.42 -26.06 -8.51
C GLY A 306 24.54 -24.98 -7.89
N GLY A 307 23.65 -25.35 -6.97
CA GLY A 307 22.70 -24.43 -6.33
C GLY A 307 21.45 -24.11 -7.18
N GLN A 308 21.12 -24.95 -8.16
CA GLN A 308 19.88 -24.86 -8.95
C GLN A 308 18.71 -25.56 -8.25
N PHE A 309 17.51 -25.07 -8.55
CA PHE A 309 16.22 -25.63 -8.17
C PHE A 309 15.35 -25.72 -9.43
N MET A 310 14.73 -26.88 -9.66
CA MET A 310 14.02 -27.19 -10.91
C MET A 310 12.63 -27.77 -10.59
N VAL A 311 11.62 -27.28 -11.29
CA VAL A 311 10.23 -27.71 -11.14
C VAL A 311 9.65 -28.01 -12.51
N SER A 312 9.07 -29.20 -12.67
CA SER A 312 8.32 -29.54 -13.87
C SER A 312 6.98 -30.17 -13.52
N VAL A 313 5.96 -29.90 -14.34
CA VAL A 313 4.63 -30.51 -14.25
C VAL A 313 4.40 -31.33 -15.52
N ALA A 314 3.94 -32.57 -15.37
CA ALA A 314 3.69 -33.48 -16.49
C ALA A 314 2.26 -34.00 -16.47
N ASN A 315 1.59 -33.97 -17.62
CA ASN A 315 0.27 -34.56 -17.79
C ASN A 315 0.38 -36.00 -18.30
N HIS A 316 0.06 -36.97 -17.44
CA HIS A 316 -0.04 -38.40 -17.76
C HIS A 316 -1.48 -38.86 -18.02
N GLY A 317 -2.46 -37.96 -18.01
CA GLY A 317 -3.84 -38.22 -18.40
C GLY A 317 -3.99 -38.38 -19.92
N ASP A 318 -5.21 -38.68 -20.35
CA ASP A 318 -5.61 -38.83 -21.75
C ASP A 318 -6.21 -37.56 -22.37
N ALA A 319 -6.52 -36.55 -21.55
CA ALA A 319 -7.06 -35.25 -21.96
C ALA A 319 -6.13 -34.08 -21.57
N PRO A 320 -6.15 -32.96 -22.31
CA PRO A 320 -5.46 -31.73 -21.90
C PRO A 320 -6.02 -31.17 -20.59
N VAL A 321 -5.16 -30.58 -19.76
CA VAL A 321 -5.57 -29.84 -18.56
C VAL A 321 -5.21 -28.37 -18.75
N VAL A 322 -6.20 -27.49 -18.57
CA VAL A 322 -6.00 -26.04 -18.56
C VAL A 322 -5.58 -25.60 -17.17
N LEU A 323 -4.50 -24.81 -17.09
CA LEU A 323 -4.15 -24.00 -15.92
C LEU A 323 -4.37 -22.53 -16.30
N SER A 324 -5.11 -21.75 -15.52
CA SER A 324 -5.44 -20.36 -15.85
C SER A 324 -4.56 -19.34 -15.12
N ALA A 325 -4.33 -19.51 -13.82
CA ALA A 325 -3.44 -18.69 -13.01
C ALA A 325 -2.62 -19.58 -12.04
N PRO A 326 -1.79 -20.52 -12.56
CA PRO A 326 -1.03 -21.44 -11.74
C PRO A 326 -0.06 -20.75 -10.77
N ARG A 327 -0.17 -21.12 -9.49
CA ARG A 327 0.65 -20.60 -8.37
C ARG A 327 1.52 -21.72 -7.82
N VAL A 328 2.80 -21.41 -7.66
CA VAL A 328 3.84 -22.31 -7.18
C VAL A 328 4.26 -21.89 -5.78
N TRP A 329 4.13 -22.81 -4.82
CA TRP A 329 4.50 -22.60 -3.43
C TRP A 329 5.55 -23.61 -2.99
N LEU A 330 6.35 -23.24 -1.98
CA LEU A 330 7.21 -24.18 -1.26
C LEU A 330 6.53 -24.61 0.04
N LEU A 331 6.32 -25.92 0.18
CA LEU A 331 5.98 -26.57 1.45
C LEU A 331 7.28 -26.97 2.14
N LEU A 332 7.64 -26.24 3.19
CA LEU A 332 8.81 -26.50 4.02
C LEU A 332 8.38 -27.19 5.31
N THR A 333 8.99 -28.33 5.63
CA THR A 333 8.76 -29.07 6.88
C THR A 333 10.05 -29.12 7.69
N ASN A 334 10.07 -28.53 8.89
CA ASN A 334 11.25 -28.54 9.77
C ASN A 334 11.42 -29.88 10.50
N ALA A 335 12.52 -30.02 11.25
CA ALA A 335 12.84 -31.21 12.04
C ALA A 335 11.77 -31.58 13.10
N GLN A 336 10.97 -30.62 13.55
CA GLN A 336 9.86 -30.79 14.49
C GLN A 336 8.53 -31.15 13.79
N GLY A 337 8.53 -31.28 12.46
CA GLY A 337 7.32 -31.57 11.66
C GLY A 337 6.42 -30.36 11.42
N GLN A 338 6.85 -29.15 11.78
CA GLN A 338 6.08 -27.93 11.55
C GLN A 338 6.15 -27.54 10.07
N ARG A 339 4.99 -27.21 9.50
CA ARG A 339 4.82 -26.89 8.08
C ARG A 339 4.68 -25.39 7.86
N ILE A 340 5.42 -24.89 6.87
CA ILE A 340 5.41 -23.50 6.39
C ILE A 340 5.08 -23.56 4.90
N ILE A 341 4.08 -22.80 4.46
CA ILE A 341 3.83 -22.51 3.05
C ILE A 341 4.47 -21.16 2.73
N HIS A 342 5.33 -21.14 1.72
CA HIS A 342 6.00 -19.94 1.23
C HIS A 342 5.62 -19.69 -0.24
N PRO A 343 5.12 -18.51 -0.62
CA PRO A 343 4.84 -18.16 -2.02
C PRO A 343 6.16 -18.10 -2.80
N LEU A 344 6.24 -18.74 -3.96
CA LEU A 344 7.43 -18.71 -4.81
C LEU A 344 7.16 -18.04 -6.16
N TYR A 345 6.22 -18.56 -6.96
CA TYR A 345 5.95 -18.02 -8.30
C TYR A 345 4.48 -17.93 -8.64
N GLN A 346 4.14 -16.91 -9.40
CA GLN A 346 2.95 -16.85 -10.23
C GLN A 346 3.33 -17.19 -11.67
N ARG A 347 2.46 -17.88 -12.40
CA ARG A 347 2.70 -18.30 -13.77
C ARG A 347 1.47 -17.98 -14.61
N GLY A 348 1.69 -17.47 -15.83
CA GLY A 348 0.60 -17.27 -16.78
C GLY A 348 -0.07 -18.59 -17.15
N GLY A 349 -1.35 -18.52 -17.51
CA GLY A 349 -2.12 -19.71 -17.90
C GLY A 349 -1.59 -20.40 -19.15
N ASP A 350 -1.70 -21.73 -19.17
CA ASP A 350 -1.28 -22.60 -20.28
C ASP A 350 -2.14 -23.88 -20.32
N THR A 351 -2.10 -24.62 -21.44
CA THR A 351 -2.78 -25.90 -21.62
C THR A 351 -1.78 -27.05 -21.68
N LEU A 352 -1.74 -27.86 -20.64
CA LEU A 352 -0.91 -29.05 -20.52
C LEU A 352 -1.51 -30.22 -21.30
N TYR A 353 -0.98 -30.47 -22.50
CA TYR A 353 -1.34 -31.64 -23.32
C TYR A 353 -0.72 -32.94 -22.77
N PRO A 354 -1.38 -34.11 -22.96
CA PRO A 354 -0.84 -35.41 -22.59
C PRO A 354 0.59 -35.66 -23.09
N ALA A 355 1.40 -36.27 -22.23
CA ALA A 355 2.81 -36.60 -22.46
C ALA A 355 3.76 -35.42 -22.77
N ASN A 356 3.30 -34.17 -22.60
CA ASN A 356 4.14 -32.98 -22.74
C ASN A 356 4.44 -32.35 -21.36
N PRO A 357 5.66 -32.52 -20.81
CA PRO A 357 6.04 -31.88 -19.54
C PRO A 357 6.32 -30.39 -19.76
N LEU A 358 5.81 -29.53 -18.87
CA LEU A 358 6.10 -28.11 -18.81
C LEU A 358 7.12 -27.84 -17.69
N GLY A 359 8.22 -27.18 -18.01
CA GLY A 359 9.13 -26.62 -17.01
C GLY A 359 8.53 -25.36 -16.39
N LEU A 360 8.22 -25.40 -15.09
CA LEU A 360 7.68 -24.26 -14.35
C LEU A 360 8.79 -23.35 -13.79
N ALA A 361 9.96 -23.93 -13.49
CA ALA A 361 11.14 -23.22 -13.01
C ALA A 361 12.42 -24.01 -13.28
N ARG A 362 13.52 -23.31 -13.55
CA ARG A 362 14.89 -23.84 -13.52
C ARG A 362 15.83 -22.69 -13.16
N ASP A 363 15.94 -22.43 -11.87
CA ASP A 363 16.54 -21.20 -11.37
C ASP A 363 17.73 -21.46 -10.45
N LEU A 364 18.73 -20.60 -10.57
CA LEU A 364 19.88 -20.58 -9.68
C LEU A 364 19.54 -19.78 -8.43
N VAL A 365 19.71 -20.38 -7.26
CA VAL A 365 19.54 -19.69 -5.98
C VAL A 365 20.77 -18.81 -5.72
N VAL A 366 20.55 -17.50 -5.56
CA VAL A 366 21.60 -16.50 -5.33
C VAL A 366 21.38 -15.74 -4.03
N TRP A 367 22.44 -15.23 -3.43
CA TRP A 367 22.41 -14.34 -2.27
C TRP A 367 22.47 -12.89 -2.74
N ALA A 368 21.32 -12.22 -2.74
CA ALA A 368 21.15 -10.85 -3.24
C ALA A 368 20.15 -10.06 -2.39
N ALA A 369 20.17 -8.74 -2.52
CA ALA A 369 19.10 -7.90 -1.96
C ALA A 369 17.78 -8.18 -2.71
N GLY A 370 16.69 -8.39 -1.98
CA GLY A 370 15.34 -8.40 -2.56
C GLY A 370 14.76 -6.98 -2.64
N ASP A 371 13.49 -6.88 -3.03
CA ASP A 371 12.77 -5.60 -3.19
C ASP A 371 12.72 -4.75 -1.91
N ASP A 372 12.79 -5.38 -0.73
CA ASP A 372 12.84 -4.69 0.56
C ASP A 372 14.24 -4.17 0.94
N GLY A 373 15.20 -4.31 0.01
CA GLY A 373 16.61 -3.95 0.18
C GLY A 373 17.41 -4.89 1.09
N LYS A 374 16.80 -5.91 1.68
CA LYS A 374 17.51 -6.83 2.58
C LYS A 374 18.09 -8.02 1.82
N PRO A 375 19.31 -8.47 2.18
CA PRO A 375 19.93 -9.62 1.54
C PRO A 375 19.26 -10.92 1.98
N GLY A 376 18.90 -11.76 1.02
CA GLY A 376 18.28 -13.07 1.21
C GLY A 376 18.63 -14.04 0.08
N TYR A 377 18.08 -15.25 0.13
CA TYR A 377 18.15 -16.19 -0.97
C TYR A 377 17.07 -15.82 -1.99
N GLN A 378 17.49 -15.48 -3.21
CA GLN A 378 16.64 -15.04 -4.31
C GLN A 378 16.73 -16.05 -5.46
N VAL A 379 15.68 -16.16 -6.25
CA VAL A 379 15.66 -16.81 -7.57
C VAL A 379 15.13 -15.83 -8.61
N ASN A 380 15.50 -16.04 -9.87
CA ASN A 380 15.01 -15.25 -10.98
C ASN A 380 13.56 -15.61 -11.27
N ASP A 381 12.70 -14.62 -11.51
CA ASP A 381 11.34 -14.86 -11.98
C ASP A 381 11.24 -14.59 -13.50
N ASN A 382 11.80 -15.50 -14.30
CA ASN A 382 11.80 -15.45 -15.77
C ASN A 382 12.26 -14.11 -16.40
N GLY A 383 13.07 -13.32 -15.70
CA GLY A 383 13.55 -12.01 -16.13
C GLY A 383 12.64 -10.82 -15.79
N TYR A 384 11.50 -11.04 -15.13
CA TYR A 384 10.62 -9.98 -14.64
C TYR A 384 11.11 -9.36 -13.30
N GLY A 385 11.86 -10.13 -12.51
CA GLY A 385 12.41 -9.67 -11.24
C GLY A 385 13.12 -10.79 -10.48
N THR A 386 13.26 -10.61 -9.17
CA THR A 386 13.76 -11.65 -8.26
C THR A 386 12.79 -11.88 -7.12
N VAL A 387 12.50 -13.13 -6.81
CA VAL A 387 11.60 -13.52 -5.70
C VAL A 387 12.39 -14.26 -4.63
N ALA A 388 11.99 -14.06 -3.36
CA ALA A 388 12.63 -14.72 -2.23
C ALA A 388 12.41 -16.24 -2.32
N PHE A 389 13.50 -17.00 -2.45
CA PHE A 389 13.45 -18.46 -2.54
C PHE A 389 13.08 -19.12 -1.22
N LEU A 390 13.53 -18.55 -0.09
CA LEU A 390 13.20 -19.03 1.25
C LEU A 390 12.80 -17.84 2.14
N PRO A 391 11.84 -18.03 3.06
CA PRO A 391 11.56 -17.06 4.12
C PRO A 391 12.73 -17.04 5.14
N PRO A 392 12.75 -16.10 6.11
CA PRO A 392 13.80 -16.03 7.13
C PRO A 392 13.71 -17.17 8.16
N LEU A 393 14.10 -18.37 7.73
CA LEU A 393 14.07 -19.61 8.52
C LEU A 393 15.07 -19.61 9.68
N ALA A 394 14.79 -20.42 10.69
CA ALA A 394 15.75 -20.82 11.71
C ALA A 394 16.80 -21.80 11.11
N PRO A 395 18.06 -21.76 11.55
CA PRO A 395 19.07 -22.73 11.12
C PRO A 395 18.67 -24.18 11.46
N GLY A 396 18.79 -25.10 10.49
CA GLY A 396 18.41 -26.49 10.67
C GLY A 396 18.17 -27.25 9.38
N ALA A 397 17.83 -28.53 9.51
CA ALA A 397 17.42 -29.38 8.39
C ALA A 397 15.91 -29.24 8.11
N TYR A 398 15.57 -29.15 6.83
CA TYR A 398 14.20 -29.06 6.33
C TYR A 398 14.00 -30.10 5.21
N ARG A 399 12.79 -30.63 5.11
CA ARG A 399 12.29 -31.22 3.86
C ARG A 399 11.51 -30.17 3.10
N ALA A 400 11.64 -30.14 1.78
CA ALA A 400 10.94 -29.22 0.92
C ALA A 400 10.20 -29.99 -0.19
N ALA A 401 8.96 -29.60 -0.47
CA ALA A 401 8.22 -30.02 -1.65
C ALA A 401 7.62 -28.78 -2.32
N VAL A 402 7.34 -28.87 -3.62
CA VAL A 402 6.57 -27.86 -4.34
C VAL A 402 5.10 -28.20 -4.29
N VAL A 403 4.27 -27.17 -4.18
CA VAL A 403 2.81 -27.26 -4.29
C VAL A 403 2.39 -26.41 -5.48
N LEU A 404 1.65 -27.01 -6.41
CA LEU A 404 1.00 -26.32 -7.53
C LEU A 404 -0.49 -26.21 -7.23
N SER A 405 -1.01 -24.99 -7.21
CA SER A 405 -2.44 -24.71 -7.08
C SER A 405 -2.89 -23.81 -8.23
N ASP A 406 -4.09 -24.02 -8.74
CA ASP A 406 -4.72 -23.11 -9.70
C ASP A 406 -6.21 -22.94 -9.32
N PRO A 407 -6.55 -21.85 -8.60
CA PRO A 407 -7.91 -21.59 -8.15
C PRO A 407 -8.91 -21.65 -9.31
N GLY A 408 -10.03 -22.35 -9.12
CA GLY A 408 -11.07 -22.52 -10.14
C GLY A 408 -10.87 -23.71 -11.09
N ASN A 409 -9.64 -24.15 -11.38
CA ASN A 409 -9.38 -25.30 -12.27
C ASN A 409 -8.91 -26.57 -11.54
N LEU A 410 -8.12 -26.43 -10.47
CA LEU A 410 -7.65 -27.56 -9.67
C LEU A 410 -8.42 -27.67 -8.35
N ALA A 411 -9.29 -28.70 -8.26
CA ALA A 411 -10.08 -28.98 -7.05
C ALA A 411 -9.24 -29.29 -5.79
N GLN A 412 -7.97 -29.70 -5.93
CA GLN A 412 -6.98 -29.86 -4.85
C GLN A 412 -5.59 -29.52 -5.40
N PRO A 413 -4.60 -29.10 -4.58
CA PRO A 413 -3.24 -28.88 -5.08
C PRO A 413 -2.52 -30.17 -5.51
N VAL A 414 -1.67 -30.06 -6.52
CA VAL A 414 -0.69 -31.10 -6.89
C VAL A 414 0.59 -30.86 -6.08
N VAL A 415 1.21 -31.91 -5.55
CA VAL A 415 2.39 -31.81 -4.66
C VAL A 415 3.52 -32.71 -5.17
N SER A 416 4.73 -32.17 -5.22
CA SER A 416 5.91 -32.90 -5.70
C SER A 416 6.42 -33.95 -4.71
N ASN A 417 7.42 -34.72 -5.14
CA ASN A 417 8.35 -35.39 -4.23
C ASN A 417 9.02 -34.40 -3.24
N GLU A 418 9.50 -34.92 -2.12
CA GLU A 418 10.31 -34.15 -1.16
C GLU A 418 11.81 -34.19 -1.53
N ILE A 419 12.51 -33.07 -1.35
CA ILE A 419 13.97 -32.97 -1.26
C ILE A 419 14.39 -32.60 0.17
N SER A 420 15.68 -32.72 0.49
CA SER A 420 16.23 -32.32 1.79
C SER A 420 17.21 -31.16 1.64
N LEU A 421 17.07 -30.13 2.47
CA LEU A 421 17.97 -28.98 2.50
C LEU A 421 18.38 -28.62 3.93
N THR A 422 19.56 -28.00 4.08
CA THR A 422 20.02 -27.43 5.36
C THR A 422 20.09 -25.92 5.23
N TYR A 423 19.38 -25.20 6.09
CA TYR A 423 19.42 -23.75 6.18
C TYR A 423 20.42 -23.31 7.27
N PRO A 424 21.23 -22.24 7.07
CA PRO A 424 21.32 -21.41 5.87
C PRO A 424 22.03 -22.11 4.70
N LEU A 425 21.60 -21.81 3.47
CA LEU A 425 22.27 -22.26 2.25
C LEU A 425 23.60 -21.49 2.04
N PRO A 426 24.58 -22.04 1.29
CA PRO A 426 25.75 -21.28 0.85
C PRO A 426 25.40 -19.96 0.15
N LYS A 427 26.18 -18.91 0.42
CA LYS A 427 25.93 -17.56 -0.12
C LYS A 427 26.70 -17.36 -1.44
N ARG A 428 26.05 -17.70 -2.56
CA ARG A 428 26.56 -17.45 -3.92
C ARG A 428 26.07 -16.09 -4.43
N PRO A 429 26.92 -15.09 -4.72
CA PRO A 429 26.45 -13.85 -5.32
C PRO A 429 25.86 -14.08 -6.72
N PRO A 430 24.99 -13.18 -7.23
CA PRO A 430 24.57 -13.23 -8.62
C PRO A 430 25.78 -13.14 -9.57
N ALA A 431 25.63 -13.70 -10.77
CA ALA A 431 26.64 -13.56 -11.81
C ALA A 431 26.82 -12.07 -12.20
N PRO A 432 28.04 -11.64 -12.60
CA PRO A 432 28.22 -10.32 -13.20
C PRO A 432 27.34 -10.19 -14.46
N GLN A 433 26.63 -9.06 -14.57
CA GLN A 433 25.89 -8.67 -15.78
C GLN A 433 26.83 -8.04 -16.82
#